data_AF-A0A7I9ZX94-F1
#
_entry.id   AF-A0A7I9ZX94-F1
#
_cell.length_a   1.000
_cell.length_b   1.000
_cell.length_c   1.000
_cell.angle_alpha   90.00
_cell.angle_beta   90.00
_cell.angle_gamma   90.00
#
_symmetry.space_group_name_H-M   'P 1'
#
loop_
_entity.id
_entity.type
_entity.pdbx_description
1 polymer ?
#
loop_
_entity_poly.entity_id
_entity_poly.type
_entity_poly.pdbx_seq_one_letter_code
_entity_poly.pdbx_strand_id
1 'polypeptide(L)'
;MNGEQIIPPITDPLGKHWQQPHRRFIELDDTYALMSEQTFKGLKEYSTSIPTGRYEGKMWKGFIKGEWYLVWLAPDTNHNLLRIEKRIILIV
;
A
#
# COMPACT_ATOMS: atom_id res chain seq x y z
N MET A 1 8.12 -11.90 2.90
CA MET A 1 8.88 -10.87 3.64
C MET A 1 7.86 -9.99 4.33
N ASN A 2 8.12 -9.62 5.58
CA ASN A 2 7.16 -8.81 6.30
C ASN A 2 7.01 -7.44 5.64
N GLY A 3 5.78 -6.90 5.61
CA GLY A 3 5.47 -5.61 4.99
C GLY A 3 6.30 -4.47 5.54
N GLU A 4 6.81 -4.60 6.76
CA GLU A 4 7.72 -3.64 7.37
C GLU A 4 9.11 -3.54 6.73
N GLN A 5 9.51 -4.54 5.96
CA GLN A 5 10.81 -4.57 5.28
C GLN A 5 10.74 -3.93 3.88
N ILE A 6 9.54 -3.84 3.30
CA ILE A 6 9.34 -3.40 1.91
C ILE A 6 8.60 -2.06 1.84
N ILE A 7 7.56 -1.89 2.66
CA ILE A 7 6.75 -0.68 2.65
C ILE A 7 7.33 0.30 3.67
N PRO A 8 7.76 1.50 3.24
CA PRO A 8 8.34 2.49 4.14
C PRO A 8 7.30 2.95 5.18
N PRO A 9 7.73 3.37 6.37
CA PRO A 9 6.84 3.97 7.36
C PRO A 9 6.32 5.33 6.85
N ILE A 10 5.10 5.70 7.24
CA ILE A 10 4.62 7.07 7.01
C ILE A 10 5.31 8.00 8.01
N THR A 11 6.12 8.92 7.50
CA THR A 11 6.79 9.98 8.29
C THR A 11 6.23 11.37 8.00
N ASP A 12 5.46 11.53 6.93
CA ASP A 12 4.89 12.81 6.52
C ASP A 12 3.76 13.27 7.48
N PRO A 13 3.71 14.56 7.88
CA PRO A 13 2.68 15.09 8.78
C PRO A 13 1.23 14.91 8.29
N LEU A 14 1.00 14.87 6.97
CA LEU A 14 -0.32 14.61 6.39
C LEU A 14 -0.76 13.16 6.60
N GLY A 15 0.18 12.27 6.94
CA GLY A 15 -0.04 10.89 7.33
C GLY A 15 -1.07 10.72 8.45
N LYS A 16 -1.14 11.66 9.39
CA LYS A 16 -2.11 11.64 10.51
C LYS A 16 -3.57 11.64 10.07
N HIS A 17 -3.85 12.06 8.83
CA HIS A 17 -5.19 12.09 8.25
C HIS A 17 -5.50 10.87 7.38
N TRP A 18 -4.57 9.91 7.27
CA TRP A 18 -4.72 8.71 6.48
C TRP A 18 -4.70 7.46 7.35
N GLN A 19 -5.89 6.90 7.56
CA GLN A 19 -6.05 5.63 8.24
C GLN A 19 -5.79 4.48 7.28
N GLN A 20 -4.90 3.57 7.67
CA GLN A 20 -4.59 2.33 6.97
C GLN A 20 -4.14 1.27 7.98
N PRO A 21 -4.19 -0.03 7.63
CA PRO A 21 -3.67 -1.09 8.48
C PRO A 21 -2.16 -0.94 8.72
N HIS A 22 -1.70 -1.52 9.83
CA HIS A 22 -0.26 -1.60 10.07
C HIS A 22 0.40 -2.59 9.09
N ARG A 23 1.48 -2.16 8.44
CA ARG A 23 2.27 -2.94 7.47
C ARG A 23 2.74 -4.32 7.98
N ARG A 24 2.91 -4.48 9.31
CA ARG A 24 3.22 -5.78 9.94
C ARG A 24 2.18 -6.88 9.69
N PHE A 25 0.93 -6.51 9.36
CA PHE A 25 -0.17 -7.44 9.07
C PHE A 25 -0.26 -7.84 7.60
N ILE A 26 0.78 -7.51 6.82
CA ILE A 26 0.86 -7.78 5.40
C ILE A 26 2.18 -8.51 5.18
N GLU A 27 2.13 -9.69 4.58
CA GLU A 27 3.32 -10.37 4.06
C GLU A 27 3.41 -10.14 2.56
N LEU A 28 4.61 -9.83 2.06
CA LEU A 28 4.86 -9.47 0.68
C LEU A 28 5.95 -10.35 0.07
N ASP A 29 5.78 -10.67 -1.19
CA ASP A 29 6.87 -11.07 -2.08
C ASP A 29 6.89 -10.17 -3.33
N ASP A 30 7.56 -10.59 -4.39
CA ASP A 30 7.68 -9.81 -5.63
C ASP A 30 6.38 -9.72 -6.43
N THR A 31 5.39 -10.55 -6.14
CA THR A 31 4.13 -10.66 -6.89
C THR A 31 2.89 -10.43 -6.01
N TYR A 32 2.89 -10.95 -4.79
CA TYR A 32 1.72 -11.07 -3.93
C TYR A 32 1.85 -10.30 -2.62
N ALA A 33 0.69 -9.90 -2.10
CA ALA A 33 0.48 -9.34 -0.77
C ALA A 33 -0.54 -10.22 -0.04
N LEU A 34 -0.07 -11.01 0.91
CA LEU A 34 -0.90 -11.86 1.75
C LEU A 34 -1.39 -11.07 2.95
N MET A 35 -2.69 -11.10 3.23
CA MET A 35 -3.29 -10.40 4.37
C MET A 35 -4.63 -11.01 4.77
N SER A 36 -5.08 -10.72 5.99
CA SER A 36 -6.43 -11.12 6.43
C SER A 36 -7.52 -10.29 5.76
N GLU A 37 -8.76 -10.79 5.78
CA GLU A 37 -9.92 -10.03 5.30
C GLU A 37 -10.10 -8.70 6.08
N GLN A 38 -9.76 -8.69 7.37
CA GLN A 38 -9.80 -7.49 8.20
C GLN A 38 -8.79 -6.44 7.71
N THR A 39 -7.55 -6.85 7.44
CA THR A 39 -6.52 -5.96 6.87
C THR A 39 -6.98 -5.40 5.53
N PHE A 40 -7.52 -6.25 4.65
CA PHE A 40 -8.06 -5.84 3.36
C PHE A 40 -9.20 -4.81 3.47
N LYS A 41 -10.13 -5.01 4.42
CA LYS A 41 -11.23 -4.08 4.69
C LYS A 41 -10.73 -2.74 5.25
N GLY A 42 -9.61 -2.74 5.97
CA GLY A 42 -8.97 -1.53 6.49
C GLY A 42 -8.27 -0.67 5.43
N LEU A 43 -7.98 -1.21 4.24
CA LEU A 43 -7.43 -0.43 3.12
C LEU A 43 -8.53 0.38 2.44
N LYS A 44 -8.27 1.67 2.23
CA LYS A 44 -9.13 2.52 1.40
C LYS A 44 -9.09 2.08 -0.05
N GLU A 45 -10.23 2.11 -0.73
CA GLU A 45 -10.33 1.73 -2.13
C GLU A 45 -10.12 2.93 -3.07
N TYR A 46 -9.20 2.76 -4.02
CA TYR A 46 -8.95 3.69 -5.12
C TYR A 46 -8.74 2.88 -6.41
N SER A 47 -9.82 2.27 -6.91
CA SER A 47 -9.80 1.40 -8.10
C SER A 47 -9.67 2.18 -9.42
N THR A 48 -10.11 3.44 -9.43
CA THR A 48 -10.18 4.28 -10.65
C THR A 48 -9.37 5.58 -10.54
N SER A 49 -8.65 5.78 -9.43
CA SER A 49 -7.92 7.02 -9.17
C SER A 49 -6.70 6.78 -8.28
N ILE A 50 -5.94 7.84 -8.03
CA ILE A 50 -4.79 7.84 -7.11
C ILE A 50 -5.13 8.80 -5.96
N PRO A 51 -4.92 8.42 -4.68
CA PRO A 51 -5.19 9.32 -3.58
C PRO A 51 -4.32 10.58 -3.63
N THR A 52 -4.90 11.72 -3.26
CA THR A 52 -4.19 12.99 -3.07
C THR A 52 -3.31 12.93 -1.82
N GLY A 53 -2.36 13.85 -1.67
CA GLY A 53 -1.38 13.83 -0.56
C GLY A 53 -0.41 12.67 -0.74
N ARG A 54 0.66 12.93 -1.49
CA ARG A 54 1.66 11.93 -1.89
C ARG A 54 2.83 11.95 -0.92
N TYR A 55 3.00 10.87 -0.17
CA TYR A 55 4.10 10.63 0.75
C TYR A 55 4.37 9.13 0.85
N GLU A 56 5.58 8.77 1.23
CA GLU A 56 6.02 7.39 1.38
C GLU A 56 5.15 6.59 2.36
N GLY A 57 4.94 5.32 2.05
CA GLY A 57 4.27 4.38 2.95
C GLY A 57 2.75 4.46 2.92
N LYS A 58 2.19 5.42 2.19
CA LYS A 58 0.76 5.50 1.95
C LYS A 58 0.29 4.30 1.13
N MET A 59 -0.65 3.53 1.68
CA MET A 59 -1.21 2.31 1.11
C MET A 59 -2.70 2.45 0.80
N TRP A 60 -3.15 1.76 -0.25
CA TRP A 60 -4.56 1.61 -0.62
C TRP A 60 -4.78 0.29 -1.37
N LYS A 61 -6.04 -0.08 -1.59
CA LYS A 61 -6.41 -1.17 -2.49
C LYS A 61 -6.95 -0.64 -3.81
N GLY A 62 -6.60 -1.28 -4.92
CA GLY A 62 -7.14 -0.95 -6.24
C GLY A 62 -7.62 -2.20 -6.94
N PHE A 63 -8.78 -2.13 -7.59
CA PHE A 63 -9.31 -3.21 -8.41
C PHE A 63 -8.98 -2.99 -9.89
N ILE A 64 -8.19 -3.88 -10.48
CA ILE A 64 -7.69 -3.76 -11.85
C ILE A 64 -7.90 -5.09 -12.56
N LYS A 65 -8.67 -5.07 -13.66
CA LYS A 65 -8.90 -6.24 -14.54
C LYS A 65 -9.36 -7.52 -13.81
N GLY A 66 -10.20 -7.37 -12.77
CA GLY A 66 -10.73 -8.51 -12.02
C GLY A 66 -9.93 -8.89 -10.77
N GLU A 67 -8.80 -8.24 -10.52
CA GLU A 67 -7.92 -8.55 -9.39
C GLU A 67 -7.77 -7.37 -8.43
N TRP A 68 -7.65 -7.69 -7.14
CA TRP A 68 -7.31 -6.72 -6.10
C TRP A 68 -5.81 -6.58 -5.98
N TYR A 69 -5.35 -5.34 -5.89
CA TYR A 69 -3.94 -5.00 -5.67
C TYR A 69 -3.79 -4.20 -4.38
N LEU A 70 -2.78 -4.54 -3.58
CA LEU A 70 -2.22 -3.63 -2.60
C LEU A 70 -1.33 -2.67 -3.38
N VAL A 71 -1.52 -1.38 -3.17
CA VAL A 71 -0.77 -0.33 -3.84
C VAL A 71 -0.18 0.60 -2.80
N TRP A 72 1.07 1.04 -2.98
CA TRP A 72 1.70 2.00 -2.09
C TRP A 72 2.65 2.97 -2.80
N LEU A 73 2.93 4.08 -2.14
CA LEU A 73 3.96 5.03 -2.56
C LEU A 73 5.31 4.63 -1.92
N ALA A 74 6.30 4.38 -2.76
CA ALA A 74 7.67 4.08 -2.37
C ALA A 74 8.62 5.21 -2.81
N PRO A 75 9.78 5.39 -2.14
CA PRO A 75 10.83 6.29 -2.61
C PRO A 75 11.29 5.90 -4.02
N ASP A 76 11.55 6.91 -4.85
CA ASP A 76 12.20 6.71 -6.14
C ASP A 76 13.74 6.85 -6.01
N THR A 77 14.47 6.40 -7.03
CA THR A 77 15.91 6.70 -7.18
C THR A 77 16.19 8.21 -7.22
N ASN A 78 15.27 8.99 -7.77
CA ASN A 78 15.26 10.43 -7.59
C ASN A 78 14.55 10.77 -6.29
N HIS A 79 15.30 11.20 -5.27
CA HIS A 79 14.79 11.48 -3.91
C HIS A 79 13.62 12.47 -3.83
N ASN A 80 13.34 13.25 -4.88
CA ASN A 80 12.21 14.18 -4.92
C ASN A 80 10.94 13.57 -5.53
N LEU A 81 10.99 12.30 -5.95
CA LEU A 81 9.90 11.60 -6.61
C LEU A 81 9.46 10.38 -5.80
N LEU A 82 8.21 10.01 -6.01
CA LEU A 82 7.62 8.81 -5.45
C LEU A 82 7.18 7.91 -6.60
N ARG A 83 7.45 6.61 -6.45
CA ARG A 83 6.98 5.59 -7.37
C ARG A 83 5.78 4.85 -6.77
N ILE A 84 4.92 4.35 -7.65
CA ILE A 84 3.80 3.50 -7.27
C ILE A 84 4.25 2.04 -7.40
N GLU A 85 4.20 1.34 -6.28
CA GLU A 85 4.39 -0.11 -6.22
C GLU A 85 3.04 -0.80 -6.05
N LYS A 86 2.93 -2.02 -6.56
CA LYS A 86 1.73 -2.85 -6.37
C LYS A 86 2.03 -4.33 -6.32
N ARG A 87 1.18 -5.08 -5.61
CA ARG A 87 1.19 -6.55 -5.52
C ARG A 87 -0.24 -7.07 -5.51
N ILE A 88 -0.47 -8.25 -6.07
CA ILE A 88 -1.79 -8.90 -6.09
C ILE A 88 -2.17 -9.30 -4.66
N ILE A 89 -3.36 -8.96 -4.21
CA ILE A 89 -3.83 -9.31 -2.87
C ILE A 89 -4.30 -10.76 -2.87
N LEU A 90 -3.78 -11.54 -1.92
CA LEU A 90 -4.30 -12.84 -1.53
C LEU A 90 -4.88 -12.72 -0.11
N ILE A 91 -6.16 -13.03 0.05
CA ILE A 91 -6.84 -13.00 1.34
C ILE A 91 -6.75 -14.39 1.97
N VAL A 92 -6.32 -14.46 3.25
CA VAL A 92 -6.22 -15.68 4.07
C VAL A 92 -7.00 -15.60 5.36
#